data_AF-A0ABC9Y230-F1
#
_entry.id   AF-A0ABC9Y230-F1
#
_cell.length_a   1.000
_cell.length_b   1.000
_cell.length_c   1.000
_cell.angle_alpha   90.00
_cell.angle_beta   90.00
_cell.angle_gamma   90.00
#
_symmetry.space_group_name_H-M   'P 1'
#
loop_
_entity.id
_entity.type
_entity.pdbx_description
1 polymer ?
#
loop_
_entity_poly.entity_id
_entity_poly.type
_entity_poly.pdbx_seq_one_letter_code
_entity_poly.pdbx_strand_id
1 'polypeptide(L)'
;MAAHATPQPCPRHGAPALLLLLTALATALACHHLRPRHATLTWDSLNLLQAMAPSPPQPCHHQQPPSFPDTLLHDNHTNQDTATALHILQHLFDTLSSHSTPRHWDAQARHLLLNNLHHHIQQLQQCLPANGTRFKRQGPRNRLLSIDKYFSRIHDFLRAHNHSACAWDHVRLEARACFQYMDTLIRRIKSQASPALYQSHPHQMPIPSQRQQLRIEQRLQQPGLGLLSTAHSSSSHKPEPMGKRA
;
A
#
# COMPACT_ATOMS: atom_id res chain seq x y z
N MET A 1 41.72 38.11 -48.24
CA MET A 1 40.57 37.21 -48.44
C MET A 1 40.45 36.32 -47.22
N ALA A 2 39.47 36.57 -46.36
CA ALA A 2 39.21 35.80 -45.15
C ALA A 2 38.17 34.71 -45.47
N ALA A 3 38.50 33.44 -45.21
CA ALA A 3 37.56 32.33 -45.28
C ALA A 3 37.06 32.03 -43.86
N HIS A 4 35.76 32.24 -43.63
CA HIS A 4 35.09 31.96 -42.38
C HIS A 4 35.08 30.45 -42.09
N ALA A 5 35.54 30.07 -40.92
CA ALA A 5 35.27 28.78 -40.31
C ALA A 5 33.82 28.73 -39.83
N THR A 6 33.06 27.74 -40.27
CA THR A 6 31.75 27.38 -39.70
C THR A 6 31.95 26.31 -38.63
N PRO A 7 31.56 26.54 -37.35
CA PRO A 7 31.50 25.48 -36.38
C PRO A 7 30.20 24.68 -36.60
N GLN A 8 30.34 23.39 -36.89
CA GLN A 8 29.23 22.44 -36.86
C GLN A 8 28.75 22.27 -35.42
N PRO A 9 27.45 22.44 -35.13
CA PRO A 9 26.92 22.13 -33.81
C PRO A 9 26.75 20.62 -33.68
N CYS A 10 27.53 19.99 -32.81
CA CYS A 10 27.32 18.59 -32.40
C CYS A 10 26.13 18.51 -31.44
N PRO A 11 25.03 17.78 -31.76
CA PRO A 11 23.98 17.52 -30.79
C PRO A 11 23.77 16.01 -30.69
N ARG A 12 24.63 15.27 -29.97
CA ARG A 12 24.48 13.79 -29.91
C ARG A 12 24.58 13.14 -28.55
N HIS A 13 24.50 13.91 -27.46
CA HIS A 13 24.38 13.34 -26.11
C HIS A 13 23.14 13.83 -25.33
N GLY A 14 22.47 14.89 -25.79
CA GLY A 14 21.28 15.43 -25.12
C GLY A 14 20.04 14.54 -25.25
N ALA A 15 19.78 13.98 -26.43
CA ALA A 15 18.62 13.11 -26.68
C ALA A 15 18.58 11.84 -25.81
N PRO A 16 19.67 11.05 -25.67
CA PRO A 16 19.65 9.88 -24.80
C PRO A 16 19.56 10.24 -23.31
N ALA A 17 20.20 11.33 -22.87
CA ALA A 17 20.10 11.80 -21.48
C ALA A 17 18.67 12.29 -21.13
N LEU A 18 18.03 13.01 -22.05
CA LEU A 18 16.65 13.46 -21.91
C LEU A 18 15.67 12.28 -21.85
N LEU A 19 15.87 11.26 -22.69
CA LEU A 19 15.04 10.04 -22.67
C LEU A 19 15.16 9.28 -21.34
N LEU A 20 16.37 9.19 -20.78
CA LEU A 20 16.62 8.59 -19.47
C LEU A 20 15.97 9.39 -18.33
N LEU A 21 16.04 10.73 -18.40
CA LEU A 21 15.39 11.61 -17.42
C LEU A 21 13.86 11.48 -17.49
N LEU A 22 13.28 11.46 -18.70
CA LEU A 22 11.83 11.32 -18.89
C LEU A 22 11.32 9.96 -18.42
N THR A 23 12.06 8.89 -18.67
CA THR A 23 11.71 7.54 -18.16
C THR A 23 11.83 7.48 -16.64
N ALA A 24 12.89 8.04 -16.05
CA ALA A 24 13.02 8.14 -14.60
C ALA A 24 11.88 8.97 -13.97
N LEU A 25 11.52 10.12 -14.57
CA LEU A 25 10.42 10.96 -14.09
C LEU A 25 9.07 10.24 -14.20
N ALA A 26 8.83 9.53 -15.31
CA ALA A 26 7.61 8.74 -15.52
C ALA A 26 7.48 7.61 -14.50
N THR A 27 8.55 6.87 -14.23
CA THR A 27 8.56 5.82 -13.18
C THR A 27 8.36 6.39 -11.77
N ALA A 28 8.97 7.55 -11.48
CA ALA A 28 8.81 8.23 -10.21
C ALA A 28 7.38 8.78 -10.02
N LEU A 29 6.77 9.37 -11.04
CA LEU A 29 5.38 9.82 -11.03
C LEU A 29 4.42 8.63 -10.87
N ALA A 30 4.64 7.53 -11.62
CA ALA A 30 3.86 6.31 -11.49
C ALA A 30 3.86 5.83 -10.03
N CYS A 31 5.03 5.71 -9.40
CA CYS A 31 5.13 5.37 -7.97
C CYS A 31 4.53 6.41 -7.02
N HIS A 32 4.58 7.70 -7.35
CA HIS A 32 4.01 8.73 -6.51
C HIS A 32 2.48 8.62 -6.45
N HIS A 33 1.82 8.29 -7.56
CA HIS A 33 0.38 8.08 -7.63
C HIS A 33 -0.10 6.74 -7.04
N LEU A 34 0.81 5.78 -6.77
CA LEU A 34 0.49 4.58 -5.98
C LEU A 34 0.20 4.91 -4.51
N ARG A 35 0.71 6.05 -3.99
CA ARG A 35 0.68 6.42 -2.58
C ARG A 35 -0.72 6.54 -1.96
N PRO A 36 -1.75 7.11 -2.63
CA PRO A 36 -3.10 7.20 -2.08
C PRO A 36 -3.85 5.85 -2.11
N ARG A 37 -3.60 4.99 -3.12
CA ARG A 37 -4.35 3.74 -3.33
C ARG A 37 -3.87 2.59 -2.45
N HIS A 38 -2.57 2.54 -2.13
CA HIS A 38 -1.99 1.50 -1.27
C HIS A 38 -2.38 1.62 0.20
N ALA A 39 -3.04 2.70 0.63
CA ALA A 39 -3.51 2.82 2.01
C ALA A 39 -4.64 1.82 2.34
N THR A 40 -5.39 1.33 1.34
CA THR A 40 -6.53 0.43 1.58
C THR A 40 -6.23 -1.04 1.24
N LEU A 41 -5.16 -1.35 0.47
CA LEU A 41 -4.83 -2.73 0.06
C LEU A 41 -4.90 -3.72 1.20
N THR A 42 -4.17 -3.46 2.29
CA THR A 42 -4.04 -4.43 3.39
C THR A 42 -5.37 -4.69 4.05
N TRP A 43 -6.13 -3.62 4.33
CA TRP A 43 -7.41 -3.74 5.03
C TRP A 43 -8.48 -4.39 4.14
N ASP A 44 -8.59 -3.95 2.88
CA ASP A 44 -9.51 -4.51 1.90
C ASP A 44 -9.22 -5.99 1.66
N SER A 45 -7.94 -6.36 1.50
CA SER A 45 -7.54 -7.75 1.26
C SER A 45 -7.78 -8.65 2.47
N LEU A 46 -7.54 -8.15 3.70
CA LEU A 46 -7.82 -8.89 4.93
C LEU A 46 -9.32 -9.13 5.12
N ASN A 47 -10.16 -8.14 4.82
CA ASN A 47 -11.61 -8.28 4.91
C ASN A 47 -12.15 -9.23 3.86
N LEU A 48 -11.67 -9.13 2.62
CA LEU A 48 -12.05 -10.05 1.55
C LEU A 48 -11.57 -11.47 1.84
N LEU A 49 -10.38 -11.65 2.42
CA LEU A 49 -9.88 -12.95 2.88
C LEU A 49 -10.77 -13.54 3.99
N GLN A 50 -11.21 -12.71 4.94
CA GLN A 50 -12.12 -13.13 6.01
C GLN A 50 -13.52 -13.48 5.50
N ALA A 51 -14.04 -12.72 4.54
CA ALA A 51 -15.34 -12.98 3.92
C ALA A 51 -15.29 -14.24 3.04
N MET A 52 -14.20 -14.44 2.29
CA MET A 52 -13.97 -15.62 1.45
C MET A 52 -13.87 -16.89 2.28
N ALA A 53 -13.11 -16.85 3.37
CA ALA A 53 -12.82 -18.02 4.19
C ALA A 53 -12.92 -17.65 5.68
N PRO A 54 -14.14 -17.71 6.25
CA PRO A 54 -14.32 -17.52 7.69
C PRO A 54 -13.48 -18.52 8.48
N SER A 55 -13.10 -18.15 9.70
CA SER A 55 -12.39 -19.09 10.57
C SER A 55 -13.30 -20.29 10.89
N PRO A 56 -12.79 -21.53 10.79
CA PRO A 56 -13.59 -22.70 11.11
C PRO A 56 -13.96 -22.72 12.61
N PRO A 57 -15.09 -23.35 12.99
CA PRO A 57 -15.52 -23.46 14.39
C PRO A 57 -14.52 -24.20 15.28
N GLN A 58 -13.78 -25.16 14.71
CA GLN A 58 -12.73 -25.91 15.38
C GLN A 58 -11.40 -25.70 14.65
N PRO A 59 -10.30 -25.47 15.39
CA PRO A 59 -9.00 -25.30 14.78
C PRO A 59 -8.50 -26.58 14.14
N CYS A 60 -7.76 -26.41 13.05
CA CYS A 60 -7.11 -27.48 12.33
C CYS A 60 -5.87 -27.99 13.06
N HIS A 61 -5.83 -29.30 13.34
CA HIS A 61 -4.66 -29.98 13.91
C HIS A 61 -3.87 -30.67 12.80
N HIS A 62 -2.93 -29.95 12.18
CA HIS A 62 -1.92 -30.55 11.30
C HIS A 62 -0.54 -30.55 11.95
N GLN A 63 0.27 -31.55 11.58
CA GLN A 63 1.68 -31.57 11.97
C GLN A 63 2.42 -30.48 11.18
N GLN A 64 2.79 -29.43 11.91
CA GLN A 64 3.72 -28.37 11.56
C GLN A 64 3.48 -27.71 10.18
N PRO A 65 2.51 -26.77 10.08
CA PRO A 65 2.34 -25.97 8.87
C PRO A 65 3.59 -25.11 8.61
N PRO A 66 3.87 -24.75 7.33
CA PRO A 66 4.84 -23.72 7.02
C PRO A 66 4.44 -22.43 7.72
N SER A 67 5.40 -21.79 8.38
CA SER A 67 5.19 -20.49 9.02
C SER A 67 5.88 -19.40 8.22
N PHE A 68 5.27 -18.21 8.21
CA PHE A 68 5.88 -17.03 7.63
C PHE A 68 7.28 -16.81 8.23
N PRO A 69 8.33 -16.63 7.41
CA PRO A 69 9.69 -16.61 7.91
C PRO A 69 10.02 -15.30 8.64
N ASP A 70 10.26 -15.38 9.95
CA ASP A 70 10.60 -14.23 10.82
C ASP A 70 11.83 -13.45 10.35
N THR A 71 12.73 -14.09 9.60
CA THR A 71 13.88 -13.44 8.99
C THR A 71 13.49 -12.32 8.03
N LEU A 72 12.29 -12.36 7.44
CA LEU A 72 11.78 -11.28 6.58
C LEU A 72 11.31 -10.06 7.38
N LEU A 73 10.96 -10.23 8.65
CA LEU A 73 10.50 -9.15 9.53
C LEU A 73 11.66 -8.28 10.02
N HIS A 74 12.83 -8.89 10.25
CA HIS A 74 14.00 -8.23 10.87
C HIS A 74 15.00 -7.67 9.87
N ASP A 75 14.81 -7.95 8.59
CA ASP A 75 15.68 -7.46 7.55
C ASP A 75 15.31 -5.99 7.20
N ASN A 76 16.27 -5.09 7.32
CA ASN A 76 16.13 -3.65 7.05
C ASN A 76 16.60 -3.24 5.65
N HIS A 77 16.82 -4.19 4.74
CA HIS A 77 17.15 -3.89 3.35
C HIS A 77 15.95 -3.29 2.58
N THR A 78 15.84 -1.96 2.66
CA THR A 78 14.77 -1.14 2.09
C THR A 78 14.73 -1.12 0.56
N ASN A 79 15.87 -1.32 -0.09
CA ASN A 79 16.02 -1.24 -1.55
C ASN A 79 15.27 -2.34 -2.34
N GLN A 80 14.72 -3.35 -1.66
CA GLN A 80 13.97 -4.45 -2.29
C GLN A 80 12.49 -4.47 -1.87
N ASP A 81 11.99 -3.50 -1.09
CA ASP A 81 10.63 -3.58 -0.52
C ASP A 81 9.55 -3.64 -1.61
N THR A 82 9.64 -2.83 -2.67
CA THR A 82 8.70 -2.87 -3.82
C THR A 82 8.74 -4.22 -4.53
N ALA A 83 9.94 -4.75 -4.79
CA ALA A 83 10.11 -6.06 -5.43
C ALA A 83 9.58 -7.19 -4.53
N THR A 84 9.82 -7.10 -3.23
CA THR A 84 9.34 -8.04 -2.19
C THR A 84 7.82 -8.04 -2.16
N ALA A 85 7.20 -6.86 -2.11
CA ALA A 85 5.75 -6.68 -2.11
C ALA A 85 5.12 -7.28 -3.36
N LEU A 86 5.65 -6.95 -4.54
CA LEU A 86 5.19 -7.52 -5.81
C LEU A 86 5.27 -9.04 -5.79
N HIS A 87 6.40 -9.59 -5.35
CA HIS A 87 6.66 -11.02 -5.35
C HIS A 87 5.72 -11.79 -4.42
N ILE A 88 5.43 -11.24 -3.23
CA ILE A 88 4.44 -11.81 -2.31
C ILE A 88 3.03 -11.80 -2.92
N LEU A 89 2.61 -10.67 -3.52
CA LEU A 89 1.28 -10.57 -4.13
C LEU A 89 1.12 -11.54 -5.31
N GLN A 90 2.17 -11.74 -6.12
CA GLN A 90 2.17 -12.71 -7.21
C GLN A 90 1.95 -14.13 -6.67
N HIS A 91 2.73 -14.54 -5.67
CA HIS A 91 2.58 -15.86 -5.05
C HIS A 91 1.21 -16.05 -4.37
N LEU A 92 0.66 -15.01 -3.73
CA LEU A 92 -0.70 -15.05 -3.17
C LEU A 92 -1.76 -15.20 -4.26
N PHE A 93 -1.63 -14.46 -5.36
CA PHE A 93 -2.55 -14.56 -6.50
C PHE A 93 -2.52 -15.98 -7.10
N ASP A 94 -1.33 -16.54 -7.33
CA ASP A 94 -1.16 -17.88 -7.88
C ASP A 94 -1.73 -18.95 -6.93
N THR A 95 -1.48 -18.82 -5.62
CA THR A 95 -2.00 -19.75 -4.62
C THR A 95 -3.52 -19.68 -4.52
N LEU A 96 -4.09 -18.48 -4.38
CA LEU A 96 -5.51 -18.26 -4.16
C LEU A 96 -6.36 -18.39 -5.44
N SER A 97 -5.75 -18.39 -6.62
CA SER A 97 -6.42 -18.66 -7.90
C SER A 97 -6.51 -20.16 -8.23
N SER A 98 -5.89 -21.04 -7.43
CA SER A 98 -5.90 -22.48 -7.63
C SER A 98 -7.33 -23.07 -7.73
N HIS A 99 -7.56 -23.97 -8.67
CA HIS A 99 -8.81 -24.72 -8.78
C HIS A 99 -9.04 -25.67 -7.60
N SER A 100 -8.00 -25.98 -6.82
CA SER A 100 -8.05 -26.89 -5.68
C SER A 100 -8.47 -26.22 -4.37
N THR A 101 -8.78 -24.92 -4.38
CA THR A 101 -9.32 -24.20 -3.20
C THR A 101 -10.63 -24.85 -2.71
N PRO A 102 -10.93 -24.80 -1.40
CA PRO A 102 -12.12 -25.43 -0.86
C PRO A 102 -13.42 -24.88 -1.48
N ARG A 103 -14.36 -25.78 -1.81
CA ARG A 103 -15.64 -25.40 -2.43
C ARG A 103 -16.55 -24.54 -1.57
N HIS A 104 -16.36 -24.59 -0.25
CA HIS A 104 -17.16 -23.83 0.71
C HIS A 104 -16.66 -22.39 0.90
N TRP A 105 -15.53 -22.01 0.30
CA TRP A 105 -15.10 -20.62 0.28
C TRP A 105 -16.03 -19.79 -0.60
N ASP A 106 -16.32 -18.56 -0.18
CA ASP A 106 -17.21 -17.67 -0.93
C ASP A 106 -16.56 -17.23 -2.24
N ALA A 107 -17.18 -17.61 -3.36
CA ALA A 107 -16.65 -17.38 -4.70
C ALA A 107 -16.61 -15.90 -5.08
N GLN A 108 -17.57 -15.09 -4.60
CA GLN A 108 -17.65 -13.67 -4.91
C GLN A 108 -16.55 -12.90 -4.17
N ALA A 109 -16.39 -13.14 -2.87
CA ALA A 109 -15.32 -12.56 -2.07
C ALA A 109 -13.93 -12.96 -2.61
N ARG A 110 -13.77 -14.23 -3.03
CA ARG A 110 -12.57 -14.70 -3.71
C ARG A 110 -12.30 -13.93 -5.01
N HIS A 111 -13.30 -13.75 -5.86
CA HIS A 111 -13.15 -13.03 -7.11
C HIS A 111 -12.73 -11.57 -6.88
N LEU A 112 -13.37 -10.90 -5.91
CA LEU A 112 -13.00 -9.54 -5.50
C LEU A 112 -11.57 -9.47 -4.96
N LEU A 113 -11.15 -10.45 -4.15
CA LEU A 113 -9.79 -10.55 -3.63
C LEU A 113 -8.77 -10.68 -4.77
N LEU A 114 -9.00 -11.60 -5.70
CA LEU A 114 -8.10 -11.81 -6.84
C LEU A 114 -8.01 -10.58 -7.76
N ASN A 115 -9.13 -9.89 -7.99
CA ASN A 115 -9.13 -8.63 -8.74
C ASN A 115 -8.33 -7.53 -8.01
N ASN A 116 -8.48 -7.43 -6.69
CA ASN A 116 -7.72 -6.48 -5.87
C ASN A 116 -6.21 -6.77 -5.94
N LEU A 117 -5.82 -8.04 -5.76
CA LEU A 117 -4.44 -8.50 -5.92
C LEU A 117 -3.87 -8.17 -7.30
N HIS A 118 -4.61 -8.52 -8.36
CA HIS A 118 -4.19 -8.26 -9.73
C HIS A 118 -3.96 -6.77 -9.98
N HIS A 119 -4.88 -5.92 -9.53
CA HIS A 119 -4.74 -4.47 -9.65
C HIS A 119 -3.44 -3.99 -9.00
N HIS A 120 -3.14 -4.43 -7.77
CA HIS A 120 -1.94 -4.00 -7.06
C HIS A 120 -0.64 -4.56 -7.66
N ILE A 121 -0.67 -5.78 -8.19
CA ILE A 121 0.44 -6.35 -8.96
C ILE A 121 0.78 -5.43 -10.15
N GLN A 122 -0.24 -5.05 -10.95
CA GLN A 122 -0.03 -4.16 -12.10
C GLN A 122 0.54 -2.79 -11.70
N GLN A 123 0.07 -2.24 -10.57
CA GLN A 123 0.57 -0.96 -10.07
C GLN A 123 2.03 -1.06 -9.61
N LEU A 124 2.40 -2.11 -8.85
CA LEU A 124 3.78 -2.31 -8.38
C LEU A 124 4.75 -2.64 -9.52
N GLN A 125 4.28 -3.27 -10.60
CA GLN A 125 5.09 -3.53 -11.79
C GLN A 125 5.51 -2.22 -12.49
N GLN A 126 4.62 -1.23 -12.56
CA GLN A 126 4.92 0.09 -13.12
C GLN A 126 5.98 0.85 -12.28
N CYS A 127 6.12 0.49 -11.02
CA CYS A 127 7.09 1.05 -10.10
C CYS A 127 8.51 0.49 -10.24
N LEU A 128 8.67 -0.67 -10.86
CA LEU A 128 9.98 -1.28 -11.03
C LEU A 128 10.61 -0.82 -12.34
N PRO A 129 11.89 -0.42 -12.34
CA PRO A 129 12.59 -0.12 -13.58
C PRO A 129 12.62 -1.38 -14.47
N ALA A 130 12.67 -1.20 -15.79
CA ALA A 130 12.68 -2.30 -16.78
C ALA A 130 13.79 -3.36 -16.53
N ASN A 131 14.84 -3.01 -15.77
CA ASN A 131 15.90 -3.91 -15.33
C ASN A 131 15.61 -4.64 -13.99
N GLY A 132 14.37 -4.68 -13.52
CA GLY A 132 13.94 -5.32 -12.26
C GLY A 132 14.27 -6.82 -12.16
N THR A 133 14.66 -7.45 -13.27
CA THR A 133 15.24 -8.79 -13.29
C THR A 133 16.63 -8.90 -12.62
N ARG A 134 17.35 -7.78 -12.43
CA ARG A 134 18.66 -7.76 -11.76
C ARG A 134 18.59 -7.92 -10.24
N PHE A 135 17.43 -7.70 -9.61
CA PHE A 135 17.24 -7.94 -8.17
C PHE A 135 17.37 -9.43 -7.78
N LYS A 136 17.28 -10.34 -8.75
CA LYS A 136 17.49 -11.78 -8.52
C LYS A 136 18.96 -12.14 -8.21
N ARG A 137 19.93 -11.27 -8.52
CA ARG A 137 21.34 -11.70 -8.71
C ARG A 137 22.38 -11.08 -7.77
N GLN A 138 22.01 -10.19 -6.84
CA GLN A 138 22.97 -9.58 -5.90
C GLN A 138 22.77 -10.06 -4.46
N GLY A 139 23.68 -10.92 -4.00
CA GLY A 139 23.98 -11.14 -2.58
C GLY A 139 23.64 -12.53 -2.01
N PRO A 140 24.38 -13.01 -0.97
CA PRO A 140 24.24 -14.38 -0.43
C PRO A 140 22.96 -14.65 0.39
N ARG A 141 22.05 -13.67 0.52
CA ARG A 141 20.76 -13.80 1.21
C ARG A 141 19.70 -13.00 0.46
N ASN A 142 19.29 -13.49 -0.70
CA ASN A 142 18.25 -12.84 -1.48
C ASN A 142 16.90 -13.04 -0.79
N ARG A 143 16.31 -11.95 -0.27
CA ARG A 143 14.97 -11.91 0.34
C ARG A 143 13.90 -12.56 -0.55
N LEU A 144 14.00 -12.38 -1.86
CA LEU A 144 13.10 -12.99 -2.84
C LEU A 144 13.23 -14.52 -2.88
N LEU A 145 14.44 -15.07 -2.75
CA LEU A 145 14.65 -16.52 -2.67
C LEU A 145 14.07 -17.11 -1.38
N SER A 146 14.12 -16.36 -0.26
CA SER A 146 13.46 -16.79 0.97
C SER A 146 11.94 -16.85 0.80
N ILE A 147 11.35 -15.88 0.09
CA ILE A 147 9.92 -15.89 -0.26
C ILE A 147 9.59 -17.06 -1.19
N ASP A 148 10.40 -17.30 -2.23
CA ASP A 148 10.22 -18.45 -3.14
C ASP A 148 10.22 -19.78 -2.38
N LYS A 149 11.19 -19.96 -1.48
CA LYS A 149 11.26 -21.16 -0.63
C LYS A 149 10.05 -21.29 0.29
N TYR A 150 9.59 -20.18 0.86
CA TYR A 150 8.42 -20.16 1.73
C TYR A 150 7.15 -20.59 0.98
N PHE A 151 6.86 -20.00 -0.18
CA PHE A 151 5.69 -20.40 -0.97
C PHE A 151 5.82 -21.80 -1.57
N SER A 152 7.04 -22.24 -1.92
CA SER A 152 7.28 -23.63 -2.29
C SER A 152 6.87 -24.60 -1.17
N ARG A 153 7.23 -24.30 0.08
CA ARG A 153 6.80 -25.10 1.25
C ARG A 153 5.28 -25.09 1.45
N ILE A 154 4.61 -23.97 1.17
CA ILE A 154 3.13 -23.90 1.18
C ILE A 154 2.53 -24.86 0.14
N HIS A 155 3.04 -24.85 -1.09
CA HIS A 155 2.56 -25.75 -2.13
C HIS A 155 2.89 -27.22 -1.83
N ASP A 156 4.08 -27.51 -1.28
CA ASP A 156 4.45 -28.84 -0.80
C ASP A 156 3.51 -29.33 0.30
N PHE A 157 3.20 -28.46 1.27
CA PHE A 157 2.26 -28.77 2.35
C PHE A 157 0.86 -29.07 1.82
N LEU A 158 0.35 -28.25 0.89
CA LEU A 158 -0.94 -28.50 0.22
C LEU A 158 -0.97 -29.85 -0.49
N ARG A 159 0.10 -30.19 -1.23
CA ARG A 159 0.22 -31.48 -1.93
C ARG A 159 0.28 -32.66 -0.96
N ALA A 160 1.10 -32.56 0.09
CA ALA A 160 1.23 -33.60 1.12
C ALA A 160 -0.08 -33.87 1.86
N HIS A 161 -0.96 -32.88 1.95
CA HIS A 161 -2.27 -32.98 2.60
C HIS A 161 -3.45 -33.06 1.62
N ASN A 162 -3.19 -33.45 0.36
CA ASN A 162 -4.19 -33.64 -0.68
C ASN A 162 -5.18 -32.47 -0.86
N HIS A 163 -4.71 -31.23 -0.67
CA HIS A 163 -5.55 -30.03 -0.72
C HIS A 163 -6.79 -30.11 0.17
N SER A 164 -6.69 -30.77 1.33
CA SER A 164 -7.79 -30.85 2.28
C SER A 164 -8.25 -29.46 2.74
N ALA A 165 -9.52 -29.34 3.15
CA ALA A 165 -10.07 -28.09 3.70
C ALA A 165 -9.18 -27.53 4.82
N CYS A 166 -8.67 -28.42 5.66
CA CYS A 166 -7.88 -28.08 6.82
C CYS A 166 -6.45 -27.62 6.45
N ALA A 167 -5.86 -28.16 5.39
CA ALA A 167 -4.62 -27.62 4.83
C ALA A 167 -4.82 -26.21 4.26
N TRP A 168 -5.95 -25.96 3.61
CA TRP A 168 -6.31 -24.63 3.11
C TRP A 168 -6.62 -23.62 4.21
N ASP A 169 -7.12 -24.06 5.36
CA ASP A 169 -7.27 -23.19 6.54
C ASP A 169 -5.92 -22.68 7.03
N HIS A 170 -4.85 -23.50 6.96
CA HIS A 170 -3.49 -23.02 7.21
C HIS A 170 -3.01 -22.03 6.14
N VAL A 171 -3.24 -22.32 4.86
CA VAL A 171 -2.89 -21.38 3.77
C VAL A 171 -3.57 -20.04 3.94
N ARG A 172 -4.82 -20.02 4.41
CA ARG A 172 -5.54 -18.79 4.75
C ARG A 172 -4.85 -18.01 5.88
N LEU A 173 -4.35 -18.67 6.92
CA LEU A 173 -3.60 -18.02 8.00
C LEU A 173 -2.28 -17.44 7.49
N GLU A 174 -1.56 -18.18 6.65
CA GLU A 174 -0.34 -17.72 6.00
C GLU A 174 -0.60 -16.53 5.06
N ALA A 175 -1.70 -16.54 4.30
CA ALA A 175 -2.13 -15.41 3.49
C ALA A 175 -2.42 -14.16 4.34
N ARG A 176 -3.09 -14.33 5.49
CA ARG A 176 -3.29 -13.24 6.46
C ARG A 176 -1.96 -12.66 6.94
N ALA A 177 -1.00 -13.51 7.32
CA ALA A 177 0.33 -13.06 7.74
C ALA A 177 1.05 -12.29 6.63
N CYS A 178 0.97 -12.76 5.39
CA CYS A 178 1.51 -12.06 4.23
C CYS A 178 0.86 -10.68 4.06
N PHE A 179 -0.47 -10.55 4.15
CA PHE A 179 -1.14 -9.25 4.07
C PHE A 179 -0.75 -8.31 5.20
N GLN A 180 -0.57 -8.82 6.42
CA GLN A 180 -0.08 -8.01 7.54
C GLN A 180 1.36 -7.52 7.28
N TYR A 181 2.23 -8.38 6.72
CA TYR A 181 3.57 -7.97 6.32
C TYR A 181 3.57 -6.93 5.20
N MET A 182 2.60 -6.99 4.28
CA MET A 182 2.42 -5.98 3.21
C MET A 182 2.22 -4.57 3.77
N ASP A 183 1.53 -4.39 4.90
CA ASP A 183 1.44 -3.07 5.54
C ASP A 183 2.83 -2.52 5.88
N THR A 184 3.68 -3.36 6.45
CA THR A 184 5.05 -2.98 6.82
C THR A 184 5.89 -2.64 5.59
N LEU A 185 5.76 -3.40 4.49
CA LEU A 185 6.43 -3.08 3.23
C LEU A 185 5.91 -1.76 2.64
N ILE A 186 4.59 -1.56 2.59
CA ILE A 186 3.97 -0.35 2.04
C ILE A 186 4.39 0.89 2.83
N ARG A 187 4.44 0.83 4.16
CA ARG A 187 4.94 1.94 4.98
C ARG A 187 6.40 2.26 4.67
N ARG A 188 7.26 1.26 4.51
CA ARG A 188 8.67 1.45 4.16
C ARG A 188 8.85 2.04 2.75
N ILE A 189 8.10 1.54 1.76
CA ILE A 189 8.09 2.11 0.40
C ILE A 189 7.64 3.58 0.45
N LYS A 190 6.60 3.90 1.24
CA LYS A 190 6.11 5.27 1.43
C LYS A 190 7.16 6.19 2.06
N SER A 191 7.91 5.72 3.06
CA SER A 191 8.95 6.53 3.71
C SER A 191 10.17 6.77 2.81
N GLN A 192 10.45 5.86 1.87
CA GLN A 192 11.57 6.00 0.91
C GLN A 192 11.27 7.03 -0.20
N ALA A 193 10.03 7.11 -0.65
CA ALA A 193 9.61 8.03 -1.72
C ALA A 193 9.22 9.44 -1.21
N SER A 194 9.54 9.76 0.05
CA SER A 194 9.61 11.14 0.54
C SER A 194 11.09 11.49 0.60
N PRO A 195 11.64 12.27 -0.36
CA PRO A 195 12.93 12.88 -0.14
C PRO A 195 12.85 13.66 1.17
N ALA A 196 13.90 13.58 1.97
CA ALA A 196 14.16 14.52 3.05
C ALA A 196 14.29 15.93 2.45
N LEU A 197 13.15 16.59 2.18
CA LEU A 197 13.06 18.03 1.97
C LEU A 197 12.67 18.75 3.27
N TYR A 198 12.58 18.01 4.38
CA TYR A 198 12.51 18.56 5.73
C TYR A 198 13.59 17.91 6.61
N GLN A 199 14.84 18.23 6.30
CA GLN A 199 15.88 18.31 7.33
C GLN A 199 16.20 19.79 7.55
N SER A 200 15.18 20.59 7.82
CA SER A 200 15.36 21.79 8.65
C SER A 200 15.44 21.31 10.10
N HIS A 201 16.46 21.79 10.80
CA HIS A 201 16.67 21.62 12.23
C HIS A 201 15.35 21.65 13.04
N PRO A 202 15.24 20.93 14.17
CA PRO A 202 14.16 21.19 15.10
C PRO A 202 14.29 22.65 15.55
N HIS A 203 13.42 23.52 15.04
CA HIS A 203 13.24 24.85 15.60
C HIS A 203 12.81 24.63 17.05
N GLN A 204 13.72 24.92 17.99
CA GLN A 204 13.32 25.30 19.33
C GLN A 204 12.31 26.43 19.17
N MET A 205 11.06 26.16 19.54
CA MET A 205 10.08 27.22 19.74
C MET A 205 10.65 28.16 20.83
N PRO A 206 10.83 29.45 20.56
CA PRO A 206 11.32 30.37 21.58
C PRO A 206 10.31 30.39 22.73
N ILE A 207 10.79 30.18 23.94
CA ILE A 207 10.00 30.37 25.16
C ILE A 207 9.47 31.82 25.13
N PRO A 208 8.14 32.05 25.20
CA PRO A 208 7.59 33.40 25.18
C PRO A 208 8.15 34.20 26.35
N SER A 209 8.54 35.45 26.11
CA SER A 209 8.97 36.33 27.20
C SER A 209 7.82 36.53 28.20
N GLN A 210 8.15 36.85 29.45
CA GLN A 210 7.18 37.07 30.53
C GLN A 210 6.09 38.10 30.15
N ARG A 211 6.45 39.09 29.32
CA ARG A 211 5.51 40.07 28.73
C ARG A 211 4.49 39.45 27.76
N GLN A 212 4.89 38.44 26.99
CA GLN A 212 3.99 37.74 26.07
C GLN A 212 3.06 36.79 26.82
N GLN A 213 3.52 36.14 27.90
CA GLN A 213 2.65 35.32 28.76
C GLN A 213 1.56 36.16 29.43
N LEU A 214 1.91 37.34 29.96
CA LEU A 214 0.94 38.27 30.55
C LEU A 214 -0.14 38.74 29.56
N ARG A 215 0.22 38.93 28.28
CA ARG A 215 -0.76 39.27 27.23
C ARG A 215 -1.67 38.12 26.84
N ILE A 216 -1.20 36.88 26.94
CA ILE A 216 -2.00 35.69 26.63
C ILE A 216 -3.01 35.46 27.76
N GLU A 217 -2.57 35.55 29.01
CA GLU A 217 -3.43 35.48 30.21
C GLU A 217 -4.50 36.59 30.20
N GLN A 218 -4.10 37.85 29.93
CA GLN A 218 -5.07 38.97 29.81
C GLN A 218 -6.12 38.77 28.71
N ARG A 219 -5.79 37.99 27.66
CA ARG A 219 -6.72 37.69 26.57
C ARG A 219 -7.68 36.55 26.91
N LEU A 220 -7.32 35.68 27.85
CA LEU A 220 -8.20 34.63 28.38
C LEU A 220 -9.17 35.14 29.46
N GLN A 221 -8.85 36.24 30.14
CA GLN A 221 -9.71 36.82 31.19
C GLN A 221 -10.78 37.83 30.70
N GLN A 222 -10.90 38.15 29.41
CA GLN A 222 -11.97 39.04 28.93
C GLN A 222 -13.26 38.25 28.62
N PRO A 223 -14.37 38.46 29.35
CA PRO A 223 -15.67 37.88 29.01
C PRO A 223 -16.20 38.55 27.74
N GLY A 224 -16.55 37.74 26.74
CA GLY A 224 -17.12 38.22 25.48
C GLY A 224 -18.43 38.99 25.71
N LEU A 225 -18.41 40.28 25.40
CA LEU A 225 -19.63 41.05 25.19
C LEU A 225 -20.22 40.67 23.82
N GLY A 226 -21.46 40.22 23.86
CA GLY A 226 -22.15 39.49 22.79
C GLY A 226 -22.29 40.21 21.46
N LEU A 227 -22.25 39.41 20.39
CA LEU A 227 -22.82 39.76 19.10
C LEU A 227 -24.30 39.41 19.11
N LEU A 228 -25.12 40.47 19.08
CA LEU A 228 -26.57 40.45 18.94
C LEU A 228 -26.99 39.73 17.66
N SER A 229 -27.82 38.71 17.84
CA SER A 229 -28.62 38.07 16.79
C SER A 229 -29.82 38.96 16.49
N THR A 230 -29.93 39.48 15.27
CA THR A 230 -31.18 40.08 14.78
C THR A 230 -31.94 39.05 13.96
N ALA A 231 -32.98 38.51 14.59
CA ALA A 231 -34.04 37.78 13.91
C ALA A 231 -35.00 38.76 13.23
N HIS A 232 -35.28 38.55 11.95
CA HIS A 232 -36.51 39.04 11.33
C HIS A 232 -37.43 37.83 11.08
N SER A 233 -38.67 37.95 11.57
CA SER A 233 -39.74 36.98 11.42
C SER A 233 -40.91 37.63 10.67
N SER A 234 -41.43 36.94 9.66
CA SER A 234 -42.80 37.06 9.11
C SER A 234 -43.00 35.84 8.21
N SER A 235 -43.59 34.75 8.69
CA SER A 235 -45.01 34.50 8.98
C SER A 235 -45.84 34.09 7.76
N SER A 236 -46.39 32.87 7.88
CA SER A 236 -47.69 32.39 7.38
C SER A 236 -47.86 32.03 5.90
N HIS A 237 -47.89 30.73 5.59
CA HIS A 237 -49.17 30.02 5.32
C HIS A 237 -48.97 28.50 5.11
N LYS A 238 -49.63 27.70 5.96
CA LYS A 238 -50.16 26.36 5.62
C LYS A 238 -51.66 26.56 5.29
N PRO A 239 -52.24 25.78 4.38
CA PRO A 239 -53.07 24.66 4.85
C PRO A 239 -52.88 23.36 4.04
N GLU A 240 -53.41 22.30 4.63
CA GLU A 240 -53.33 20.89 4.27
C GLU A 240 -54.60 20.47 3.45
N PRO A 241 -54.98 19.18 3.30
CA PRO A 241 -54.87 18.41 2.07
C PRO A 241 -56.24 18.02 1.42
N MET A 242 -56.19 17.52 0.19
CA MET A 242 -57.21 16.69 -0.48
C MET A 242 -56.45 15.77 -1.44
N GLY A 243 -56.75 14.49 -1.67
CA GLY A 243 -57.94 13.68 -1.44
C GLY A 243 -57.85 12.53 -2.48
N LYS A 244 -58.25 11.31 -2.08
CA LYS A 244 -58.16 10.06 -2.85
C LYS A 244 -59.11 9.99 -4.06
N ARG A 245 -58.85 8.93 -4.87
CA ARG A 245 -59.65 8.25 -5.94
C ARG A 245 -59.26 8.66 -7.36
N ALA A 246 -59.14 7.72 -8.31
CA ALA A 246 -59.67 6.36 -8.39
C ALA A 246 -58.57 5.32 -8.71
#